data_AF-A0A6I3M439-F1
#
_entry.id   AF-A0A6I3M439-F1
#
_cell.length_a   1.000
_cell.length_b   1.000
_cell.length_c   1.000
_cell.angle_alpha   90.00
_cell.angle_beta   90.00
_cell.angle_gamma   90.00
#
_symmetry.space_group_name_H-M   'P 1'
#
loop_
_entity.id
_entity.type
_entity.pdbx_description
1 polymer ?
#
loop_
_entity_poly.entity_id
_entity_poly.type
_entity_poly.pdbx_seq_one_letter_code
_entity_poly.pdbx_strand_id
1 'polypeptide(L)'
;MVAFVGPSGRGKTTLSATLGAHFGYVSDETVAVDRDLTVHAYRKPLSKVRSNGPKEQVAPRRAGLMDLPVAPLRLAALVLLDRQPDVSAPELTRVPVIDAIAELVPQLSYVTDFEAPLQRLAALCDAVGGVWRVTYGEAATVVPLIPELFSAPPGAARSWRPLEPAQGETWTSTTDFRWGPVSDAIAADGSVAVMSDGVLRVLAGIAPSIWLGIGRGSTFEQLVTQTIAEFGHPPAGDASGLVGGVIDELLSAGLVVRGDRSGRAAV
;
A
#
# COMPACT_ATOMS: atom_id res chain seq x y z
N MET A 1 2.74 -4.76 -19.47
CA MET A 1 1.58 -5.31 -18.76
C MET A 1 1.00 -4.23 -17.86
N VAL A 2 -0.33 -4.10 -17.85
CA VAL A 2 -1.05 -3.38 -16.79
C VAL A 2 -1.55 -4.42 -15.80
N ALA A 3 -1.28 -4.23 -14.51
CA ALA A 3 -1.74 -5.14 -13.46
C ALA A 3 -2.96 -4.55 -12.75
N PHE A 4 -4.05 -5.31 -12.75
CA PHE A 4 -5.29 -4.96 -12.06
C PHE A 4 -5.39 -5.72 -10.75
N VAL A 5 -5.45 -4.98 -9.64
CA VAL A 5 -5.42 -5.51 -8.29
C VAL A 5 -6.71 -5.12 -7.57
N GLY A 6 -7.24 -6.02 -6.75
CA GLY A 6 -8.42 -5.75 -5.95
C GLY A 6 -8.91 -7.02 -5.26
N PRO A 7 -9.76 -6.91 -4.23
CA PRO A 7 -10.22 -8.06 -3.48
C PRO A 7 -11.04 -9.04 -4.33
N SER A 8 -11.24 -10.26 -3.80
CA SER A 8 -12.15 -11.22 -4.43
C SER A 8 -13.55 -10.61 -4.59
N GLY A 9 -14.26 -10.96 -5.67
CA GLY A 9 -15.60 -10.43 -5.96
C GLY A 9 -15.64 -9.09 -6.72
N ARG A 10 -14.53 -8.35 -6.86
CA ARG A 10 -14.48 -7.08 -7.62
C ARG A 10 -14.36 -7.24 -9.15
N GLY A 11 -14.82 -8.36 -9.70
CA GLY A 11 -14.90 -8.56 -11.16
C GLY A 11 -13.58 -8.85 -11.88
N LYS A 12 -12.48 -9.18 -11.18
CA LYS A 12 -11.16 -9.45 -11.78
C LYS A 12 -11.19 -10.43 -12.96
N THR A 13 -11.82 -11.60 -12.81
CA THR A 13 -11.91 -12.60 -13.88
C THR A 13 -12.74 -12.10 -15.06
N THR A 14 -13.84 -11.39 -14.79
CA THR A 14 -14.67 -10.76 -15.84
C THR A 14 -13.86 -9.72 -16.61
N LEU A 15 -13.17 -8.82 -15.89
CA LEU A 15 -12.31 -7.80 -16.48
C LEU A 15 -11.16 -8.44 -17.28
N SER A 16 -10.52 -9.47 -16.74
CA SER A 16 -9.43 -10.18 -17.42
C SER A 16 -9.90 -10.85 -18.71
N ALA A 17 -11.12 -11.43 -18.71
CA ALA A 17 -11.71 -12.01 -19.91
C ALA A 17 -12.05 -10.94 -20.96
N THR A 18 -12.62 -9.80 -20.52
CA THR A 18 -12.95 -8.68 -21.42
C THR A 18 -11.70 -8.05 -22.01
N LEU A 19 -10.75 -7.62 -21.17
CA LEU A 19 -9.49 -7.02 -21.63
C LEU A 19 -8.65 -8.01 -22.45
N GLY A 20 -8.64 -9.28 -22.04
CA GLY A 20 -7.90 -10.34 -22.72
C GLY A 20 -8.39 -10.64 -24.13
N ALA A 21 -9.63 -10.26 -24.49
CA ALA A 21 -10.11 -10.35 -25.87
C ALA A 21 -9.52 -9.25 -26.79
N HIS A 22 -8.97 -8.18 -26.21
CA HIS A 22 -8.39 -7.04 -26.94
C HIS A 22 -6.87 -6.95 -26.79
N PHE A 23 -6.32 -7.43 -25.66
CA PHE A 23 -4.91 -7.33 -25.29
C PHE A 23 -4.36 -8.69 -24.84
N GLY A 24 -3.04 -8.89 -24.93
CA GLY A 24 -2.40 -10.14 -24.53
C GLY A 24 -2.69 -10.51 -23.07
N TYR A 25 -3.22 -11.73 -22.84
CA TYR A 25 -3.58 -12.22 -21.51
C TYR A 25 -2.40 -12.88 -20.79
N VAL A 26 -2.06 -12.35 -19.61
CA VAL A 26 -0.98 -12.84 -18.74
C VAL A 26 -1.50 -13.84 -17.71
N SER A 27 -2.38 -13.41 -16.81
CA SER A 27 -3.01 -14.21 -15.75
C SER A 27 -4.20 -13.46 -15.15
N ASP A 28 -5.16 -14.15 -14.55
CA ASP A 28 -6.24 -13.56 -13.74
C ASP A 28 -6.10 -13.84 -12.23
N GLU A 29 -5.03 -14.51 -11.81
CA GLU A 29 -4.80 -14.91 -10.42
C GLU A 29 -3.49 -14.34 -9.86
N THR A 30 -2.35 -14.77 -10.41
CA THR A 30 -1.03 -14.41 -9.85
C THR A 30 -0.06 -14.08 -10.97
N VAL A 31 0.71 -13.00 -10.76
CA VAL A 31 1.85 -12.61 -11.58
C VAL A 31 3.03 -12.35 -10.67
N ALA A 32 4.23 -12.71 -11.13
CA ALA A 32 5.47 -12.33 -10.46
C ALA A 32 6.13 -11.18 -11.22
N VAL A 33 6.62 -10.18 -10.48
CA VAL A 33 7.27 -8.99 -11.03
C VAL A 33 8.60 -8.80 -10.31
N ASP A 34 9.67 -8.73 -11.09
CA ASP A 34 11.01 -8.45 -10.57
C ASP A 34 11.23 -6.96 -10.27
N ARG A 35 12.30 -6.63 -9.54
CA ARG A 35 12.65 -5.23 -9.20
C ARG A 35 12.87 -4.35 -10.43
N ASP A 36 13.30 -4.93 -11.55
CA ASP A 36 13.53 -4.24 -12.82
C ASP A 36 12.28 -4.15 -13.71
N LEU A 37 11.12 -4.45 -13.12
CA LEU A 37 9.79 -4.51 -13.72
C LEU A 37 9.56 -5.67 -14.69
N THR A 38 10.47 -6.64 -14.78
CA THR A 38 10.26 -7.85 -15.60
C THR A 38 9.07 -8.65 -15.07
N VAL A 39 8.14 -9.03 -15.96
CA VAL A 39 6.95 -9.80 -15.61
C VAL A 39 7.10 -11.25 -16.04
N HIS A 40 6.93 -12.16 -15.08
CA HIS A 40 6.89 -13.59 -15.31
C HIS A 40 5.43 -14.04 -15.46
N ALA A 41 5.07 -14.38 -16.70
CA ALA A 41 3.70 -14.80 -17.02
C ALA A 41 3.42 -16.22 -16.52
N TYR A 42 2.29 -16.38 -15.83
CA TYR A 42 1.77 -17.69 -15.45
C TYR A 42 0.32 -17.84 -15.95
N ARG A 43 0.19 -18.37 -17.18
CA ARG A 43 -1.08 -18.47 -17.92
C ARG A 43 -1.90 -19.68 -17.48
N LYS A 44 -2.45 -19.64 -16.26
CA LYS A 44 -3.45 -20.63 -15.84
C LYS A 44 -4.73 -20.52 -16.71
N PRO A 45 -5.50 -21.62 -16.85
CA PRO A 45 -6.85 -21.55 -17.40
C PRO A 45 -7.74 -20.59 -16.60
N LEU A 46 -8.66 -19.90 -17.28
CA LEU A 46 -9.66 -19.05 -16.64
C LEU A 46 -10.66 -19.91 -15.88
N SER A 47 -10.90 -19.57 -14.61
CA SER A 47 -11.95 -20.18 -13.80
C SER A 47 -13.29 -19.46 -13.99
N LYS A 48 -14.11 -19.90 -14.97
CA LYS A 48 -15.42 -19.28 -15.24
C LYS A 48 -16.51 -19.86 -14.35
N VAL A 49 -17.31 -19.00 -13.71
CA VAL A 49 -18.49 -19.40 -12.93
C VAL A 49 -19.60 -19.79 -13.90
N ARG A 50 -20.15 -21.00 -13.75
CA ARG A 50 -21.37 -21.42 -14.48
C ARG A 50 -22.60 -21.12 -13.62
N SER A 51 -23.73 -20.83 -14.27
CA SER A 51 -25.00 -20.51 -13.62
C SER A 51 -25.53 -21.64 -12.73
N ASN A 52 -25.16 -22.90 -13.00
CA ASN A 52 -25.37 -24.05 -12.12
C ASN A 52 -24.23 -25.08 -12.31
N GLY A 53 -23.34 -25.23 -11.32
CA GLY A 53 -22.28 -26.24 -11.31
C GLY A 53 -20.89 -25.71 -10.91
N PRO A 54 -19.87 -26.59 -10.78
CA PRO A 54 -18.52 -26.19 -10.41
C PRO A 54 -17.91 -25.26 -11.49
N LYS A 55 -17.01 -24.37 -11.05
CA LYS A 55 -16.28 -23.47 -11.95
C LYS A 55 -15.59 -24.28 -13.04
N GLU A 56 -15.79 -23.86 -14.29
CA GLU A 56 -15.14 -24.49 -15.45
C GLU A 56 -13.77 -23.85 -15.67
N GLN A 57 -12.76 -24.70 -15.90
CA GLN A 57 -11.43 -24.26 -16.33
C GLN A 57 -11.41 -24.16 -17.85
N VAL A 58 -11.33 -22.94 -18.39
CA VAL A 58 -11.30 -22.68 -19.83
C VAL A 58 -9.93 -22.19 -20.25
N ALA A 59 -9.28 -22.92 -21.16
CA ALA A 59 -7.99 -22.50 -21.71
C ALA A 59 -8.10 -21.10 -22.36
N PRO A 60 -7.09 -20.22 -22.21
CA PRO A 60 -7.15 -18.85 -22.74
C PRO A 60 -7.56 -18.75 -24.21
N ARG A 61 -6.98 -19.60 -25.08
CA ARG A 61 -7.34 -19.65 -26.50
C ARG A 61 -8.81 -20.02 -26.75
N ARG A 62 -9.34 -20.99 -25.99
CA ARG A 62 -10.75 -21.38 -26.06
C ARG A 62 -11.69 -20.30 -25.54
N ALA A 63 -11.19 -19.43 -24.67
CA ALA A 63 -11.93 -18.28 -24.17
C ALA A 63 -11.85 -17.05 -25.10
N GLY A 64 -11.18 -17.15 -26.25
CA GLY A 64 -11.02 -16.03 -27.20
C GLY A 64 -9.99 -14.99 -26.75
N LEU A 65 -9.08 -15.35 -25.84
CA LEU A 65 -8.07 -14.41 -25.35
C LEU A 65 -6.87 -14.34 -26.30
N MET A 66 -6.35 -13.13 -26.46
CA MET A 66 -5.18 -12.82 -27.28
C MET A 66 -3.92 -13.47 -26.70
N ASP A 67 -3.04 -13.89 -27.60
CA ASP A 67 -1.72 -14.41 -27.23
C ASP A 67 -0.79 -13.29 -26.74
N LEU A 68 0.20 -13.69 -25.95
CA LEU A 68 1.27 -12.79 -25.53
C LEU A 68 2.24 -12.55 -26.70
N PRO A 69 2.88 -11.37 -26.75
CA PRO A 69 4.01 -11.16 -27.65
C PRO A 69 5.15 -12.11 -27.27
N VAL A 70 6.03 -12.39 -28.24
CA VAL A 70 7.26 -13.17 -28.01
C VAL A 70 8.31 -12.33 -27.25
N ALA A 71 8.11 -11.02 -27.16
CA ALA A 71 8.99 -10.11 -26.42
C ALA A 71 8.84 -10.24 -24.89
N PRO A 72 9.90 -9.96 -24.12
CA PRO A 72 9.82 -9.89 -22.66
C PRO A 72 8.75 -8.90 -22.19
N LEU A 73 8.00 -9.29 -21.16
CA LEU A 73 6.97 -8.44 -20.57
C LEU A 73 7.55 -7.55 -19.48
N ARG A 74 7.12 -6.29 -19.45
CA ARG A 74 7.44 -5.33 -18.38
C ARG A 74 6.16 -4.79 -17.75
N LEU A 75 6.15 -4.56 -16.43
CA LEU A 75 5.05 -3.89 -15.75
C LEU A 75 5.07 -2.40 -16.12
N ALA A 76 3.93 -1.91 -16.63
CA ALA A 76 3.76 -0.53 -17.09
C ALA A 76 2.90 0.29 -16.13
N ALA A 77 1.91 -0.32 -15.47
CA ALA A 77 1.03 0.36 -14.53
C ALA A 77 0.43 -0.62 -13.50
N LEU A 78 0.18 -0.10 -12.31
CA LEU A 78 -0.60 -0.74 -11.24
C LEU A 78 -1.97 -0.04 -11.14
N VAL A 79 -3.04 -0.83 -11.12
CA VAL A 79 -4.42 -0.31 -11.09
C VAL A 79 -5.24 -1.03 -10.02
N LEU A 80 -5.78 -0.27 -9.07
CA LEU A 80 -6.74 -0.74 -8.09
C LEU A 80 -8.15 -0.74 -8.69
N LEU A 81 -8.87 -1.84 -8.53
CA LEU A 81 -10.23 -2.01 -9.03
C LEU A 81 -11.26 -1.54 -8.01
N ASP A 82 -12.11 -0.60 -8.43
CA ASP A 82 -13.31 -0.22 -7.69
C ASP A 82 -14.56 -0.40 -8.56
N ARG A 83 -15.12 -1.62 -8.54
CA ARG A 83 -16.36 -1.88 -9.28
C ARG A 83 -17.56 -1.30 -8.53
N GLN A 84 -18.29 -0.38 -9.17
CA GLN A 84 -19.50 0.27 -8.68
C GLN A 84 -20.61 0.16 -9.74
N PRO A 85 -21.66 -0.66 -9.54
CA PRO A 85 -22.67 -0.94 -10.58
C PRO A 85 -23.39 0.29 -11.14
N ASP A 86 -23.55 1.34 -10.33
CA ASP A 86 -24.26 2.56 -10.71
C ASP A 86 -23.41 3.54 -11.55
N VAL A 87 -22.13 3.22 -11.76
CA VAL A 87 -21.20 4.03 -12.54
C VAL A 87 -21.27 3.66 -14.03
N SER A 88 -21.77 4.58 -14.84
CA SER A 88 -21.92 4.40 -16.29
C SER A 88 -20.63 4.71 -17.08
N ALA A 89 -19.91 5.76 -16.70
CA ALA A 89 -18.64 6.16 -17.30
C ALA A 89 -17.48 5.83 -16.34
N PRO A 90 -16.46 5.08 -16.78
CA PRO A 90 -15.34 4.73 -15.93
C PRO A 90 -14.43 5.93 -15.70
N GLU A 91 -13.84 6.00 -14.51
CA GLU A 91 -12.94 7.08 -14.12
C GLU A 91 -11.59 6.51 -13.68
N LEU A 92 -10.51 7.14 -14.14
CA LEU A 92 -9.15 6.90 -13.67
C LEU A 92 -8.71 8.02 -12.74
N THR A 93 -8.33 7.66 -11.51
CA THR A 93 -7.80 8.61 -10.54
C THR A 93 -6.47 8.12 -9.97
N ARG A 94 -5.63 9.06 -9.52
CA ARG A 94 -4.37 8.73 -8.84
C ARG A 94 -4.64 8.42 -7.38
N VAL A 95 -3.96 7.39 -6.87
CA VAL A 95 -4.05 6.97 -5.47
C VAL A 95 -2.76 7.38 -4.74
N PRO A 96 -2.84 8.07 -3.60
CA PRO A 96 -1.68 8.35 -2.75
C PRO A 96 -0.94 7.05 -2.39
N VAL A 97 0.39 7.12 -2.31
CA VAL A 97 1.23 5.91 -2.24
C VAL A 97 0.97 5.06 -0.99
N ILE A 98 0.69 5.68 0.16
CA ILE A 98 0.38 4.97 1.41
C ILE A 98 -0.98 4.26 1.31
N ASP A 99 -2.00 4.93 0.77
CA ASP A 99 -3.33 4.32 0.56
C ASP A 99 -3.23 3.16 -0.43
N ALA A 100 -2.47 3.35 -1.51
CA ALA A 100 -2.23 2.31 -2.49
C ALA A 100 -1.54 1.09 -1.87
N ILE A 101 -0.49 1.30 -1.08
CA ILE A 101 0.21 0.21 -0.37
C ILE A 101 -0.74 -0.51 0.60
N ALA A 102 -1.60 0.22 1.32
CA ALA A 102 -2.59 -0.36 2.22
C ALA A 102 -3.58 -1.30 1.50
N GLU A 103 -3.95 -0.99 0.26
CA GLU A 103 -4.81 -1.85 -0.57
C GLU A 103 -4.06 -2.97 -1.30
N LEU A 104 -2.79 -2.74 -1.66
CA LEU A 104 -1.95 -3.73 -2.33
C LEU A 104 -1.51 -4.84 -1.38
N VAL A 105 -1.05 -4.51 -0.17
CA VAL A 105 -0.47 -5.47 0.78
C VAL A 105 -1.36 -6.70 1.03
N PRO A 106 -2.67 -6.58 1.26
CA PRO A 106 -3.55 -7.74 1.43
C PRO A 106 -3.67 -8.65 0.19
N GLN A 107 -3.26 -8.17 -0.98
CA GLN A 107 -3.30 -8.91 -2.26
C GLN A 107 -1.93 -9.49 -2.64
N LEU A 108 -0.90 -9.25 -1.83
CA LEU A 108 0.47 -9.71 -2.08
C LEU A 108 0.81 -10.91 -1.20
N SER A 109 1.42 -11.93 -1.80
CA SER A 109 1.93 -13.09 -1.06
C SER A 109 3.35 -12.82 -0.57
N TYR A 110 3.67 -13.33 0.63
CA TYR A 110 5.03 -13.30 1.20
C TYR A 110 5.63 -11.89 1.34
N VAL A 111 4.80 -10.85 1.46
CA VAL A 111 5.28 -9.46 1.56
C VAL A 111 6.23 -9.26 2.73
N THR A 112 6.00 -9.96 3.85
CA THR A 112 6.81 -9.89 5.07
C THR A 112 8.18 -10.58 4.96
N ASP A 113 8.39 -11.41 3.93
CA ASP A 113 9.63 -12.16 3.74
C ASP A 113 10.68 -11.32 3.02
N PHE A 114 10.28 -10.17 2.48
CA PHE A 114 11.20 -9.23 1.83
C PHE A 114 11.84 -8.29 2.85
N GLU A 115 13.11 -7.99 2.63
CA GLU A 115 13.77 -6.85 3.26
C GLU A 115 13.13 -5.53 2.80
N ALA A 116 12.84 -4.65 3.77
CA ALA A 116 12.19 -3.35 3.60
C ALA A 116 10.97 -3.40 2.64
N PRO A 117 9.92 -4.17 2.98
CA PRO A 117 8.83 -4.46 2.05
C PRO A 117 8.00 -3.24 1.65
N LEU A 118 7.79 -2.26 2.55
CA LEU A 118 7.08 -1.03 2.25
C LEU A 118 7.88 -0.15 1.31
N GLN A 119 9.19 -0.02 1.54
CA GLN A 119 10.09 0.74 0.67
C GLN A 119 10.15 0.12 -0.74
N ARG A 120 10.20 -1.21 -0.82
CA ARG A 120 10.15 -1.95 -2.09
C ARG A 120 8.85 -1.67 -2.85
N LEU A 121 7.71 -1.71 -2.17
CA LEU A 121 6.42 -1.43 -2.80
C LEU A 121 6.31 0.01 -3.25
N ALA A 122 6.76 0.96 -2.43
CA ALA A 122 6.77 2.37 -2.78
C ALA A 122 7.68 2.66 -4.00
N ALA A 123 8.85 2.03 -4.05
CA ALA A 123 9.75 2.11 -5.21
C ALA A 123 9.13 1.49 -6.48
N LEU A 124 8.41 0.37 -6.35
CA LEU A 124 7.67 -0.24 -7.46
C LEU A 124 6.59 0.71 -7.97
N CYS A 125 5.80 1.32 -7.07
CA CYS A 125 4.79 2.31 -7.40
C CYS A 125 5.40 3.47 -8.18
N ASP A 126 6.50 4.07 -7.72
CA ASP A 126 7.16 5.17 -8.44
C ASP A 126 7.65 4.76 -9.84
N ALA A 127 8.24 3.57 -9.94
CA ALA A 127 8.83 3.06 -11.18
C ALA A 127 7.78 2.87 -12.29
N VAL A 128 6.52 2.62 -11.93
CA VAL A 128 5.38 2.52 -12.87
C VAL A 128 4.55 3.80 -12.95
N GLY A 129 5.06 4.91 -12.40
CA GLY A 129 4.39 6.21 -12.47
C GLY A 129 3.24 6.38 -11.49
N GLY A 130 3.27 5.69 -10.36
CA GLY A 130 2.25 5.70 -9.31
C GLY A 130 1.18 4.62 -9.51
N VAL A 131 0.18 4.63 -8.61
CA VAL A 131 -0.94 3.70 -8.67
C VAL A 131 -2.20 4.42 -9.12
N TRP A 132 -2.94 3.80 -10.02
CA TRP A 132 -4.24 4.26 -10.47
C TRP A 132 -5.35 3.55 -9.71
N ARG A 133 -6.51 4.19 -9.56
CA ARG A 133 -7.78 3.52 -9.31
C ARG A 133 -8.64 3.65 -10.55
N VAL A 134 -9.28 2.55 -10.95
CA VAL A 134 -10.36 2.57 -11.93
C VAL A 134 -11.68 2.31 -11.23
N THR A 135 -12.55 3.32 -11.26
CA THR A 135 -13.95 3.18 -10.80
C THR A 135 -14.82 2.90 -12.01
N TYR A 136 -15.58 1.81 -12.01
CA TYR A 136 -16.35 1.37 -13.19
C TYR A 136 -17.55 0.49 -12.83
N GLY A 137 -18.63 0.55 -13.62
CA GLY A 137 -19.74 -0.41 -13.52
C GLY A 137 -19.51 -1.69 -14.33
N GLU A 138 -19.13 -1.53 -15.60
CA GLU A 138 -19.03 -2.61 -16.59
C GLU A 138 -17.63 -2.75 -17.17
N ALA A 139 -17.12 -3.98 -17.24
CA ALA A 139 -15.73 -4.25 -17.65
C ALA A 139 -15.40 -3.75 -19.07
N ALA A 140 -16.39 -3.74 -19.97
CA ALA A 140 -16.22 -3.28 -21.35
C ALA A 140 -15.86 -1.79 -21.44
N THR A 141 -16.28 -0.99 -20.46
CA THR A 141 -16.00 0.45 -20.47
C THR A 141 -14.54 0.75 -20.12
N VAL A 142 -13.81 -0.19 -19.52
CA VAL A 142 -12.39 -0.03 -19.17
C VAL A 142 -11.47 -0.19 -20.38
N VAL A 143 -11.90 -0.91 -21.42
CA VAL A 143 -11.08 -1.20 -22.63
C VAL A 143 -10.46 0.06 -23.27
N PRO A 144 -11.21 1.17 -23.47
CA PRO A 144 -10.66 2.38 -24.08
C PRO A 144 -9.63 3.12 -23.23
N LEU A 145 -9.54 2.84 -21.93
CA LEU A 145 -8.61 3.50 -21.00
C LEU A 145 -7.21 2.86 -21.00
N ILE A 146 -7.07 1.65 -21.54
CA ILE A 146 -5.81 0.90 -21.52
C ILE A 146 -4.64 1.62 -22.23
N PRO A 147 -4.82 2.26 -23.41
CA PRO A 147 -3.73 2.98 -24.06
C PRO A 147 -3.15 4.13 -23.22
N GLU A 148 -4.00 4.81 -22.43
CA GLU A 148 -3.56 5.87 -21.52
C GLU A 148 -2.64 5.31 -20.42
N LEU A 149 -3.02 4.17 -19.82
CA LEU A 149 -2.22 3.50 -18.79
C LEU A 149 -0.84 3.04 -19.27
N PHE A 150 -0.70 2.71 -20.56
CA PHE A 150 0.60 2.39 -21.17
C PHE A 150 1.44 3.63 -21.53
N SER A 151 0.79 4.78 -21.71
CA SER A 151 1.43 6.01 -22.15
C SER A 151 1.78 6.94 -20.98
N ALA A 152 1.36 6.60 -19.76
CA ALA A 152 1.65 7.37 -18.57
C ALA A 152 3.18 7.47 -18.36
N PRO A 153 3.74 8.68 -18.21
CA PRO A 153 5.16 8.83 -17.97
C PRO A 153 5.55 8.23 -16.61
N PRO A 154 6.78 7.72 -16.46
CA PRO A 154 7.32 7.34 -15.15
C PRO A 154 7.20 8.49 -14.14
N GLY A 155 7.02 8.16 -12.87
CA GLY A 155 6.72 9.14 -11.82
C GLY A 155 7.83 10.16 -11.68
N ALA A 156 7.49 11.44 -11.78
CA ALA A 156 8.43 12.54 -11.59
C ALA A 156 8.65 12.74 -10.07
N ALA A 157 9.74 12.16 -9.56
CA ALA A 157 10.23 12.21 -8.17
C ALA A 157 9.51 11.31 -7.15
N ARG A 158 10.29 10.83 -6.16
CA ARG A 158 9.79 10.03 -5.03
C ARG A 158 8.85 10.88 -4.18
N SER A 159 7.58 10.46 -4.05
CA SER A 159 6.58 11.09 -3.15
C SER A 159 6.68 10.60 -1.70
N TRP A 160 7.62 9.72 -1.42
CA TRP A 160 7.81 9.08 -0.13
C TRP A 160 9.28 9.08 0.28
N ARG A 161 9.53 8.86 1.57
CA ARG A 161 10.86 8.68 2.14
C ARG A 161 10.89 7.50 3.12
N PRO A 162 11.99 6.74 3.18
CA PRO A 162 12.17 5.72 4.21
C PRO A 162 12.26 6.36 5.60
N LEU A 163 11.81 5.62 6.59
CA LEU A 163 11.98 5.93 8.02
C LEU A 163 12.80 4.80 8.62
N GLU A 164 14.08 5.08 8.84
CA GLU A 164 14.98 4.12 9.47
C GLU A 164 14.59 3.97 10.95
N PRO A 165 14.25 2.76 11.43
CA PRO A 165 14.16 2.49 12.86
C PRO A 165 15.47 2.92 13.51
N ALA A 166 15.42 3.75 14.56
CA ALA A 166 16.62 4.14 15.29
C ALA A 166 17.31 2.88 15.84
N GLN A 167 18.29 2.36 15.12
CA GLN A 167 19.03 1.17 15.52
C GLN A 167 20.03 1.57 16.60
N GLY A 168 19.74 1.17 17.85
CA GLY A 168 20.76 1.09 18.89
C GLY A 168 21.31 2.41 19.42
N GLU A 169 20.56 3.52 19.37
CA GLU A 169 20.97 4.70 20.13
C GLU A 169 20.93 4.39 21.63
N THR A 170 22.10 4.51 22.26
CA THR A 170 22.32 4.33 23.69
C THR A 170 21.31 5.15 24.48
N TRP A 171 20.53 4.44 25.30
CA TRP A 171 19.49 5.02 26.14
C TRP A 171 20.02 6.18 26.97
N THR A 172 19.45 7.37 26.80
CA THR A 172 19.52 8.41 27.82
C THR A 172 18.33 8.23 28.74
N SER A 173 18.53 8.39 30.05
CA SER A 173 17.52 8.11 31.07
C SER A 173 16.33 9.08 31.10
N THR A 174 16.12 9.84 30.02
CA THR A 174 15.30 11.05 29.99
C THR A 174 14.09 10.93 29.07
N THR A 175 13.94 9.87 28.28
CA THR A 175 12.80 9.71 27.36
C THR A 175 11.79 8.71 27.89
N ASP A 176 10.51 9.11 27.91
CA ASP A 176 9.41 8.29 28.43
C ASP A 176 8.95 7.21 27.44
N PHE A 177 9.22 7.38 26.14
CA PHE A 177 8.74 6.54 25.06
C PHE A 177 9.82 6.32 23.99
N ARG A 178 9.72 5.19 23.28
CA ARG A 178 10.51 4.88 22.07
C ARG A 178 9.66 4.11 21.06
N TRP A 179 10.12 4.00 19.82
CA TRP A 179 9.50 3.09 18.86
C TRP A 179 9.51 1.64 19.38
N GLY A 180 8.43 0.92 19.09
CA GLY A 180 8.36 -0.52 19.25
C GLY A 180 9.19 -1.27 18.20
N PRO A 181 9.09 -2.60 18.14
CA PRO A 181 9.81 -3.44 17.19
C PRO A 181 9.25 -3.28 15.76
N VAL A 182 9.58 -2.18 15.11
CA VAL A 182 9.19 -1.88 13.73
C VAL A 182 10.22 -2.43 12.76
N SER A 183 9.74 -3.20 11.78
CA SER A 183 10.59 -3.85 10.76
C SER A 183 10.83 -3.00 9.52
N ASP A 184 9.89 -2.12 9.18
CA ASP A 184 10.01 -1.18 8.06
C ASP A 184 9.00 -0.04 8.22
N ALA A 185 9.32 1.14 7.69
CA ALA A 185 8.41 2.28 7.69
C ALA A 185 8.74 3.28 6.58
N ILE A 186 7.70 3.95 6.07
CA ILE A 186 7.82 5.04 5.09
C ILE A 186 6.88 6.19 5.47
N ALA A 187 7.27 7.41 5.11
CA ALA A 187 6.42 8.60 5.20
C ALA A 187 6.09 9.14 3.82
N ALA A 188 4.84 9.56 3.62
CA ALA A 188 4.35 10.26 2.43
C ALA A 188 3.11 11.08 2.79
N ASP A 189 2.96 12.28 2.21
CA ASP A 189 1.74 13.11 2.30
C ASP A 189 1.18 13.27 3.73
N GLY A 190 2.06 13.52 4.71
CA GLY A 190 1.69 13.69 6.12
C GLY A 190 1.27 12.41 6.85
N SER A 191 1.29 11.26 6.17
CA SER A 191 0.98 9.94 6.72
C SER A 191 2.24 9.09 6.87
N VAL A 192 2.16 8.06 7.72
CA VAL A 192 3.24 7.08 7.91
C VAL A 192 2.68 5.67 7.80
N ALA A 193 3.26 4.85 6.94
CA ALA A 193 3.01 3.41 6.89
C ALA A 193 4.11 2.68 7.68
N VAL A 194 3.69 1.79 8.58
CA VAL A 194 4.58 1.05 9.49
C VAL A 194 4.30 -0.45 9.37
N MET A 195 5.35 -1.25 9.18
CA MET A 195 5.31 -2.71 9.23
C MET A 195 5.83 -3.18 10.59
N SER A 196 4.96 -3.79 11.39
CA SER A 196 5.29 -4.34 12.70
C SER A 196 4.61 -5.70 12.88
N ASP A 197 5.33 -6.70 13.36
CA ASP A 197 4.85 -8.07 13.55
C ASP A 197 4.11 -8.65 12.33
N GLY A 198 4.61 -8.35 11.13
CA GLY A 198 4.02 -8.79 9.86
C GLY A 198 2.71 -8.10 9.48
N VAL A 199 2.30 -7.06 10.22
CA VAL A 199 1.08 -6.28 9.98
C VAL A 199 1.46 -4.87 9.53
N LEU A 200 0.87 -4.44 8.41
CA LEU A 200 0.88 -3.05 7.98
C LEU A 200 -0.12 -2.24 8.82
N ARG A 201 0.35 -1.13 9.38
CA ARG A 201 -0.46 -0.11 10.03
C ARG A 201 -0.21 1.25 9.37
N VAL A 202 -1.26 2.03 9.20
CA VAL A 202 -1.18 3.40 8.67
C VAL A 202 -1.49 4.38 9.79
N LEU A 203 -0.58 5.31 10.02
CA LEU A 203 -0.74 6.43 10.92
C LEU A 203 -1.18 7.66 10.12
N ALA A 204 -2.24 8.31 10.57
CA ALA A 204 -2.82 9.50 9.96
C ALA A 204 -3.23 10.52 11.04
N GLY A 205 -3.62 11.73 10.61
CA GLY A 205 -3.94 12.82 11.53
C GLY A 205 -2.71 13.27 12.31
N ILE A 206 -2.82 13.38 13.64
CA ILE A 206 -1.71 13.82 14.50
C ILE A 206 -0.71 12.71 14.85
N ALA A 207 -1.06 11.44 14.63
CA ALA A 207 -0.24 10.30 15.02
C ALA A 207 1.14 10.24 14.34
N PRO A 208 1.30 10.55 13.04
CA PRO A 208 2.61 10.66 12.38
C PRO A 208 3.57 11.62 13.08
N SER A 209 3.09 12.81 13.46
CA SER A 209 3.90 13.84 14.13
C SER A 209 4.40 13.35 15.49
N ILE A 210 3.49 12.78 16.29
CA ILE A 210 3.80 12.23 17.60
C ILE A 210 4.78 11.06 17.49
N TRP A 211 4.50 10.11 16.59
CA TRP A 211 5.34 8.93 16.41
C TRP A 211 6.75 9.31 15.92
N LEU A 212 6.86 10.21 14.95
CA LEU A 212 8.16 10.73 14.50
C LEU A 212 8.91 11.49 15.61
N GLY A 213 8.22 12.26 16.44
CA GLY A 213 8.81 12.94 17.59
C GLY A 213 9.35 11.96 18.63
N ILE A 214 8.62 10.88 18.91
CA ILE A 214 9.09 9.78 19.78
C ILE A 214 10.37 9.17 19.21
N GLY A 215 10.45 8.97 17.90
CA GLY A 215 11.65 8.47 17.23
C GLY A 215 12.87 9.39 17.35
N ARG A 216 12.65 10.67 17.63
CA ARG A 216 13.71 11.68 17.90
C ARG A 216 14.00 11.86 19.40
N GLY A 217 13.36 11.08 20.26
CA GLY A 217 13.51 11.19 21.71
C GLY A 217 12.82 12.41 22.34
N SER A 218 11.78 12.96 21.72
CA SER A 218 11.02 14.07 22.30
C SER A 218 10.31 13.70 23.60
N THR A 219 10.31 14.61 24.57
CA THR A 219 9.51 14.48 25.80
C THR A 219 8.02 14.67 25.51
N PHE A 220 7.15 14.23 26.42
CA PHE A 220 5.71 14.41 26.25
C PHE A 220 5.31 15.88 26.01
N GLU A 221 5.89 16.82 26.76
CA GLU A 221 5.64 18.26 26.57
C GLU A 221 6.08 18.78 25.19
N GLN A 222 7.22 18.29 24.69
CA GLN A 222 7.69 18.60 23.35
C GLN A 222 6.78 18.03 22.28
N LEU A 223 6.25 16.81 22.46
CA LEU A 223 5.29 16.20 21.55
C LEU A 223 4.00 17.02 21.48
N VAL A 224 3.49 17.50 22.62
CA VAL A 224 2.32 18.37 22.68
C VAL A 224 2.58 19.68 21.93
N THR A 225 3.70 20.33 22.22
CA THR A 225 4.07 21.61 21.59
C THR A 225 4.27 21.45 20.09
N GLN A 226 4.95 20.40 19.64
CA GLN A 226 5.13 20.08 18.22
C GLN A 226 3.79 19.84 17.52
N THR A 227 2.89 19.07 18.14
CA THR A 227 1.58 18.76 17.57
C THR A 227 0.74 20.04 17.43
N ILE A 228 0.74 20.92 18.43
CA ILE A 228 0.04 22.22 18.35
C ILE A 228 0.66 23.11 17.26
N ALA A 229 1.99 23.13 17.14
CA ALA A 229 2.66 23.94 16.13
C ALA A 229 2.32 23.49 14.70
N GLU A 230 2.09 22.19 14.49
CA GLU A 230 1.79 21.61 13.18
C GLU A 230 0.30 21.68 12.82
N PHE A 231 -0.59 21.38 13.77
CA PHE A 231 -2.04 21.23 13.52
C PHE A 231 -2.91 22.34 14.11
N GLY A 232 -2.33 23.25 14.90
CA GLY A 232 -3.04 24.24 15.68
C GLY A 232 -3.59 23.69 17.00
N HIS A 233 -4.27 24.55 17.76
CA HIS A 233 -4.95 24.14 18.98
C HIS A 233 -6.22 23.35 18.64
N PRO A 234 -6.56 22.31 19.43
CA PRO A 234 -7.76 21.55 19.18
C PRO A 234 -9.00 22.44 19.37
N PRO A 235 -10.03 22.30 18.52
CA PRO A 235 -11.27 23.08 18.65
C PRO A 235 -12.07 22.71 19.91
N ALA A 236 -11.85 21.51 20.47
CA ALA A 236 -12.41 21.04 21.72
C ALA A 236 -11.45 20.06 22.42
N GLY A 237 -11.47 20.05 23.75
CA GLY A 237 -10.56 19.23 24.57
C GLY A 237 -9.20 19.88 24.84
N ASP A 238 -8.39 19.21 25.66
CA ASP A 238 -7.01 19.62 25.94
C ASP A 238 -6.03 18.91 24.99
N ALA A 239 -5.06 19.64 24.46
CA ALA A 239 -4.07 19.12 23.54
C ALA A 239 -3.23 18.00 24.17
N SER A 240 -2.87 18.15 25.45
CA SER A 240 -2.10 17.12 26.17
C SER A 240 -2.91 15.84 26.30
N GLY A 241 -4.20 15.93 26.63
CA GLY A 241 -5.11 14.78 26.67
C GLY A 241 -5.21 14.04 25.33
N LEU A 242 -5.34 14.77 24.22
CA LEU A 242 -5.42 14.18 22.87
C LEU A 242 -4.12 13.49 22.45
N VAL A 243 -2.97 14.14 22.70
CA VAL A 243 -1.65 13.54 22.45
C VAL A 243 -1.44 12.29 23.31
N GLY A 244 -1.82 12.34 24.59
CA GLY A 244 -1.79 11.18 25.49
C GLY A 244 -2.63 10.01 24.97
N GLY A 245 -3.86 10.27 24.52
CA GLY A 245 -4.72 9.24 23.92
C GLY A 245 -4.11 8.57 22.70
N VAL A 246 -3.48 9.34 21.80
CA VAL A 246 -2.79 8.78 20.63
C VAL A 246 -1.57 7.96 21.04
N ILE A 247 -0.81 8.38 22.05
CA ILE A 247 0.31 7.59 22.58
C ILE A 247 -0.19 6.26 23.15
N ASP A 248 -1.32 6.25 23.87
CA ASP A 248 -1.93 5.03 24.41
C ASP A 248 -2.37 4.08 23.28
N GLU A 249 -2.93 4.60 22.18
CA GLU A 249 -3.24 3.80 21.00
C GLU A 249 -1.98 3.21 20.36
N LEU A 250 -0.90 3.99 20.22
CA LEU A 250 0.38 3.53 19.68
C LEU A 250 1.05 2.47 20.57
N LEU A 251 0.92 2.60 21.90
CA LEU A 251 1.35 1.59 22.87
C LEU A 251 0.55 0.29 22.72
N SER A 252 -0.78 0.39 22.64
CA SER A 252 -1.68 -0.75 22.45
C SER A 252 -1.40 -1.47 21.12
N ALA A 253 -1.04 -0.72 20.09
CA ALA A 253 -0.64 -1.23 18.78
C ALA A 253 0.77 -1.84 18.74
N GLY A 254 1.56 -1.70 19.80
CA GLY A 254 2.96 -2.13 19.85
C GLY A 254 3.92 -1.29 18.99
N LEU A 255 3.46 -0.14 18.48
CA LEU A 255 4.27 0.77 17.65
C LEU A 255 5.16 1.70 18.48
N VAL A 256 4.82 1.84 19.76
CA VAL A 256 5.59 2.56 20.79
C VAL A 256 5.70 1.64 21.99
N VAL A 257 6.80 1.76 22.73
CA VAL A 257 6.96 1.12 24.06
C VAL A 257 7.43 2.16 25.08
N ARG A 258 7.12 1.93 26.36
CA ARG A 258 7.60 2.79 27.44
C ARG A 258 9.10 2.60 27.65
N GLY A 259 9.82 3.69 27.89
CA GLY A 259 11.20 3.65 28.32
C GLY A 259 11.30 3.03 29.71
N ASP A 260 12.28 2.15 29.93
CA ASP A 260 12.46 1.52 31.23
C ASP A 260 13.07 2.51 32.22
N ARG A 261 12.30 2.96 33.22
CA ARG A 261 12.80 3.88 34.27
C ARG A 261 13.70 3.18 35.31
N SER A 262 14.01 1.89 35.15
CA SER A 262 14.70 1.05 36.14
C SER A 262 16.18 1.39 36.40
N GLY A 263 16.81 2.31 35.65
CA GLY A 263 18.17 2.77 35.91
C GLY A 263 18.35 3.68 37.14
N ARG A 264 17.28 4.00 37.88
CA ARG A 264 17.33 4.86 39.08
C ARG A 264 17.05 4.09 40.38
N ALA A 265 17.78 2.99 40.62
CA ALA A 265 17.98 2.46 41.97
C ALA A 265 19.09 1.39 42.00
N ALA A 266 20.34 1.80 42.30
CA ALA A 266 21.19 1.17 43.31
C ALA A 266 22.54 1.91 43.39
N VAL A 267 22.69 2.65 44.51
CA VAL A 267 23.88 3.28 45.10
C VAL A 267 24.35 4.61 44.50
#